data_AF-A0AAN0KEA0-F1
#
_entry.id   AF-A0AAN0KEA0-F1
#
_cell.length_a   1.000
_cell.length_b   1.000
_cell.length_c   1.000
_cell.angle_alpha   90.00
_cell.angle_beta   90.00
_cell.angle_gamma   90.00
#
_symmetry.space_group_name_H-M   'P 1'
#
loop_
_entity.id
_entity.type
_entity.pdbx_description
1 polymer ?
#
loop_
_entity_poly.entity_id
_entity_poly.type
_entity_poly.pdbx_seq_one_letter_code
_entity_poly.pdbx_strand_id
1 'polypeptide(L)'
;MRTFSHLNLGVQDSGLAAEQERQSQHSNAHWIAVSQEAKSNPIFALKLIKRGKPYQQAIDILSVSHRHLSHYTKRKMIAAYPGWECLDTEDRNMAAFIYSSLNNDANGYSAGFNAALVALEKCVEPLTAEDFISISTLRLGI
;
A
#
# COMPACT_ATOMS: atom_id res chain seq x y z
N MET A 1 62.02 20.31 -31.02
CA MET A 1 61.37 20.08 -32.34
C MET A 1 60.01 19.43 -32.11
N ARG A 2 58.99 19.95 -32.82
CA ARG A 2 57.54 19.63 -32.81
C ARG A 2 56.68 20.30 -31.72
N THR A 3 56.13 21.44 -32.12
CA THR A 3 54.84 22.03 -31.73
C THR A 3 53.67 21.16 -32.24
N PHE A 4 52.53 21.14 -31.54
CA PHE A 4 51.18 21.42 -32.09
C PHE A 4 50.12 21.47 -30.98
N SER A 5 49.25 22.47 -31.11
CA SER A 5 48.14 22.90 -30.26
C SER A 5 46.83 22.16 -30.56
N HIS A 6 45.86 22.16 -29.62
CA HIS A 6 44.38 22.36 -29.76
C HIS A 6 43.69 21.98 -28.42
N LEU A 7 43.05 22.88 -27.65
CA LEU A 7 41.64 23.33 -27.73
C LEU A 7 40.68 22.17 -28.09
N ASN A 8 39.62 21.80 -27.38
CA ASN A 8 38.53 22.61 -26.82
C ASN A 8 37.46 21.68 -26.17
N LEU A 9 36.53 22.27 -25.39
CA LEU A 9 35.14 21.83 -25.07
C LEU A 9 34.93 20.38 -24.55
N GLY A 10 34.51 20.14 -23.30
CA GLY A 10 33.26 20.63 -22.72
C GLY A 10 32.14 19.62 -22.99
N VAL A 11 31.85 18.73 -22.03
CA VAL A 11 30.51 18.11 -21.89
C VAL A 11 30.24 17.91 -20.40
N GLN A 12 29.17 18.56 -19.96
CA GLN A 12 28.53 18.41 -18.67
C GLN A 12 28.10 16.94 -18.49
N ASP A 13 28.68 16.25 -17.52
CA ASP A 13 28.13 14.98 -17.02
C ASP A 13 27.38 15.25 -15.70
N SER A 14 26.37 16.10 -15.78
CA SER A 14 25.46 16.42 -14.66
C SER A 14 24.02 15.99 -14.97
N GLY A 15 23.83 15.10 -15.96
CA GLY A 15 22.52 14.71 -16.47
C GLY A 15 21.97 13.38 -15.92
N LEU A 16 22.82 12.48 -15.42
CA LEU A 16 22.40 11.11 -15.07
C LEU A 16 21.99 10.94 -13.60
N ALA A 17 22.24 11.94 -12.74
CA ALA A 17 21.80 11.93 -11.34
C ALA A 17 20.44 12.59 -11.12
N ALA A 18 19.93 13.35 -12.10
CA ALA A 18 18.70 14.14 -11.95
C ALA A 18 17.41 13.37 -12.27
N GLU A 19 17.51 12.16 -12.81
CA GLU A 19 16.34 11.38 -13.24
C GLU A 19 15.86 10.37 -12.18
N GLN A 20 16.60 10.22 -11.07
CA GLN A 20 16.30 9.28 -9.98
C GLN A 20 15.54 9.92 -8.80
N GLU A 21 15.29 11.23 -8.80
CA GLU A 21 14.60 11.93 -7.69
C GLU A 21 13.52 12.90 -8.17
N ARG A 22 12.68 12.49 -9.12
CA ARG A 22 11.27 12.93 -9.01
C ARG A 22 10.66 12.16 -7.85
N GLN A 23 11.06 12.54 -6.63
CA GLN A 23 10.40 12.10 -5.41
C GLN A 23 8.92 12.31 -5.66
N SER A 24 8.19 11.19 -5.69
CA SER A 24 6.75 11.23 -5.80
C SER A 24 6.24 12.25 -4.78
N GLN A 25 5.46 13.24 -5.22
CA GLN A 25 5.01 14.32 -4.32
C GLN A 25 4.23 13.77 -3.13
N HIS A 26 3.69 12.57 -3.28
CA HIS A 26 2.90 11.90 -2.26
C HIS A 26 3.72 11.18 -1.20
N SER A 27 3.18 11.20 0.03
CA SER A 27 3.78 10.48 1.15
C SER A 27 3.72 8.96 0.97
N ASN A 28 4.55 8.25 1.74
CA ASN A 28 4.47 6.78 1.85
C ASN A 28 3.05 6.31 2.21
N ALA A 29 2.31 7.07 3.03
CA ALA A 29 0.96 6.70 3.44
C ALA A 29 -0.01 6.69 2.26
N HIS A 30 0.09 7.70 1.38
CA HIS A 30 -0.68 7.75 0.14
C HIS A 30 -0.36 6.55 -0.75
N TRP A 31 0.93 6.28 -1.02
CA TRP A 31 1.33 5.18 -1.90
C TRP A 31 0.89 3.81 -1.40
N ILE A 32 0.98 3.59 -0.08
CA ILE A 32 0.42 2.39 0.53
C ILE A 32 -1.10 2.37 0.32
N ALA A 33 -1.81 3.46 0.62
CA ALA A 33 -3.27 3.51 0.57
C ALA A 33 -3.88 3.25 -0.82
N VAL A 34 -3.24 3.72 -1.89
CA VAL A 34 -3.75 3.55 -3.26
C VAL A 34 -3.47 2.15 -3.84
N SER A 35 -2.50 1.42 -3.29
CA SER A 35 -2.09 0.09 -3.75
C SER A 35 -3.19 -0.97 -3.63
N GLN A 36 -3.15 -1.97 -4.51
CA GLN A 36 -4.15 -3.05 -4.53
C GLN A 36 -3.95 -4.01 -3.35
N GLU A 37 -2.71 -4.22 -2.93
CA GLU A 37 -2.31 -5.03 -1.78
C GLU A 37 -2.91 -4.45 -0.50
N ALA A 38 -2.84 -3.13 -0.32
CA ALA A 38 -3.44 -2.47 0.83
C ALA A 38 -4.96 -2.52 0.80
N LYS A 39 -5.61 -2.32 -0.35
CA LYS A 39 -7.07 -2.48 -0.49
C LYS A 39 -7.53 -3.90 -0.20
N SER A 40 -6.70 -4.89 -0.51
CA SER A 40 -6.97 -6.30 -0.21
C SER A 40 -6.73 -6.67 1.25
N ASN A 41 -5.90 -5.89 1.97
CA ASN A 41 -5.56 -6.10 3.38
C ASN A 41 -5.50 -4.76 4.18
N PRO A 42 -6.62 -4.02 4.28
CA PRO A 42 -6.62 -2.63 4.74
C PRO A 42 -6.29 -2.50 6.23
N ILE A 43 -6.68 -3.49 7.04
CA ILE A 43 -6.36 -3.52 8.46
C ILE A 43 -4.84 -3.65 8.68
N PHE A 44 -4.15 -4.42 7.83
CA PHE A 44 -2.69 -4.51 7.95
C PHE A 44 -2.01 -3.26 7.39
N ALA A 45 -2.48 -2.76 6.25
CA ALA A 45 -1.97 -1.54 5.64
C ALA A 45 -1.97 -0.35 6.62
N LEU A 46 -3.09 -0.12 7.31
CA LEU A 46 -3.18 0.94 8.33
C LEU A 46 -2.17 0.78 9.47
N LYS A 47 -1.84 -0.47 9.86
CA LYS A 47 -0.80 -0.71 10.87
C LYS A 47 0.59 -0.39 10.35
N LEU A 48 0.88 -0.66 9.07
CA LEU A 48 2.16 -0.34 8.44
C LEU A 48 2.31 1.19 8.29
N ILE A 49 1.25 1.88 7.86
CA ILE A 49 1.20 3.35 7.79
C ILE A 49 1.46 3.96 9.17
N LYS A 50 0.75 3.50 10.21
CA LYS A 50 0.94 3.99 11.59
C LYS A 50 2.37 3.75 12.12
N ARG A 51 3.06 2.73 11.62
CA ARG A 51 4.45 2.42 11.97
C ARG A 51 5.47 3.21 11.14
N GLY A 52 5.02 4.07 10.22
CA GLY A 52 5.90 4.85 9.35
C GLY A 52 6.72 3.99 8.39
N LYS A 53 6.18 2.85 7.94
CA LYS A 53 6.90 1.96 7.02
C LYS A 53 7.07 2.60 5.64
N PRO A 54 8.25 2.51 5.00
CA PRO A 54 8.43 2.91 3.61
C PRO A 54 7.46 2.14 2.70
N TYR A 55 6.91 2.80 1.67
CA TYR A 55 5.82 2.23 0.88
C TYR A 55 6.23 0.93 0.18
N GLN A 56 7.43 0.87 -0.41
CA GLN A 56 7.91 -0.32 -1.10
C GLN A 56 7.97 -1.53 -0.15
N GLN A 57 8.59 -1.35 1.03
CA GLN A 57 8.64 -2.39 2.05
C GLN A 57 7.23 -2.79 2.53
N ALA A 58 6.31 -1.84 2.65
CA ALA A 58 4.94 -2.14 3.06
C ALA A 58 4.18 -2.95 2.00
N ILE A 59 4.33 -2.62 0.71
CA ILE A 59 3.74 -3.36 -0.41
C ILE A 59 4.31 -4.78 -0.46
N ASP A 60 5.63 -4.94 -0.36
CA ASP A 60 6.27 -6.27 -0.36
C ASP A 60 5.72 -7.14 0.77
N ILE A 61 5.60 -6.58 1.99
CA ILE A 61 4.99 -7.27 3.13
C ILE A 61 3.53 -7.63 2.84
N LEU A 62 2.73 -6.69 2.33
CA LEU A 62 1.30 -6.92 2.09
C LEU A 62 1.06 -7.95 0.99
N SER A 63 1.91 -8.01 -0.04
CA SER A 63 1.78 -8.91 -1.19
C SER A 63 1.80 -10.40 -0.82
N VAL A 64 2.54 -10.75 0.22
CA VAL A 64 2.66 -12.14 0.72
C VAL A 64 1.87 -12.37 2.01
N SER A 65 1.18 -11.36 2.51
CA SER A 65 0.47 -11.45 3.80
C SER A 65 -0.99 -11.82 3.62
N HIS A 66 -1.41 -12.86 4.34
CA HIS A 66 -2.82 -13.13 4.56
C HIS A 66 -3.53 -11.90 5.14
N ARG A 67 -4.81 -11.75 4.80
CA ARG A 67 -5.62 -10.62 5.27
C ARG A 67 -5.61 -10.56 6.80
N HIS A 68 -5.58 -9.38 7.39
CA HIS A 68 -5.63 -9.25 8.84
C HIS A 68 -7.07 -9.03 9.31
N LEU A 69 -7.44 -9.75 10.38
CA LEU A 69 -8.71 -9.56 11.08
C LEU A 69 -8.66 -8.37 12.04
N SER A 70 -9.81 -7.72 12.22
CA SER A 70 -9.99 -6.69 13.25
C SER A 70 -9.90 -7.29 14.65
N HIS A 71 -9.59 -6.47 15.66
CA HIS A 71 -9.58 -6.94 17.05
C HIS A 71 -10.97 -7.41 17.51
N TYR A 72 -12.05 -6.76 17.05
CA TYR A 72 -13.41 -7.20 17.35
C TYR A 72 -13.66 -8.61 16.79
N THR A 73 -13.39 -8.81 15.49
CA THR A 73 -13.57 -10.10 14.82
C THR A 73 -12.78 -11.20 15.50
N LYS A 74 -11.51 -10.94 15.84
CA LYS A 74 -10.68 -11.90 16.57
C LYS A 74 -11.30 -12.29 17.91
N ARG A 75 -11.71 -11.32 18.73
CA ARG A 75 -12.34 -11.60 20.05
C ARG A 75 -13.62 -12.41 19.90
N LYS A 76 -14.44 -12.07 18.90
CA LYS A 76 -15.70 -12.79 18.65
C LYS A 76 -15.45 -14.24 18.25
N MET A 77 -14.51 -14.48 17.34
CA MET A 77 -14.18 -15.83 16.89
C MET A 77 -13.55 -16.67 18.01
N ILE A 78 -12.69 -16.09 18.84
CA ILE A 78 -12.15 -16.76 20.03
C ILE A 78 -13.27 -17.26 20.96
N ALA A 79 -14.34 -16.48 21.11
CA ALA A 79 -15.45 -16.83 22.00
C ALA A 79 -16.46 -17.82 21.37
N ALA A 80 -16.62 -17.79 20.05
CA ALA A 80 -17.73 -18.46 19.37
C ALA A 80 -17.33 -19.63 18.46
N TYR A 81 -16.06 -19.77 18.10
CA TYR A 81 -15.58 -20.79 17.17
C TYR A 81 -14.68 -21.79 17.90
N PRO A 82 -15.16 -23.00 18.22
CA PRO A 82 -14.35 -24.04 18.83
C PRO A 82 -13.13 -24.40 17.98
N GLY A 83 -11.96 -24.53 18.60
CA GLY A 83 -10.71 -24.85 17.90
C GLY A 83 -10.09 -23.67 17.14
N TRP A 84 -10.54 -22.44 17.39
CA TRP A 84 -9.95 -21.23 16.80
C TRP A 84 -8.43 -21.11 16.99
N GLU A 85 -7.95 -21.53 18.16
CA GLU A 85 -6.54 -21.55 18.53
C GLU A 85 -5.69 -22.50 17.65
N CYS A 86 -6.31 -23.54 17.09
CA CYS A 86 -5.67 -24.54 16.23
C CYS A 86 -5.54 -24.09 14.76
N LEU A 87 -6.30 -23.09 14.34
CA LEU A 87 -6.28 -22.59 12.97
C LEU A 87 -5.07 -21.66 12.72
N ASP A 88 -4.51 -21.74 11.52
CA ASP A 88 -3.49 -20.79 11.07
C ASP A 88 -4.10 -19.43 10.68
N THR A 89 -3.30 -18.51 10.12
CA THR A 89 -3.79 -17.16 9.81
C THR A 89 -4.74 -17.12 8.62
N GLU A 90 -4.54 -17.99 7.62
CA GLU A 90 -5.38 -18.08 6.43
C GLU A 90 -6.73 -18.71 6.79
N ASP A 91 -6.70 -19.85 7.49
CA ASP A 91 -7.89 -20.56 7.93
C ASP A 91 -8.73 -19.70 8.89
N ARG A 92 -8.08 -18.95 9.77
CA ARG A 92 -8.77 -17.97 10.64
C ARG A 92 -9.51 -16.92 9.83
N ASN A 93 -8.97 -16.48 8.69
CA ASN A 93 -9.68 -15.54 7.84
C ASN A 93 -10.93 -16.16 7.24
N MET A 94 -10.77 -17.34 6.68
CA MET A 94 -11.87 -18.06 6.03
C MET A 94 -12.98 -18.38 7.03
N ALA A 95 -12.63 -18.92 8.20
CA ALA A 95 -13.58 -19.19 9.27
C ALA A 95 -14.31 -17.93 9.74
N ALA A 96 -13.59 -16.81 9.93
CA ALA A 96 -14.19 -15.56 10.36
C ALA A 96 -15.13 -14.95 9.31
N PHE A 97 -14.77 -15.04 8.03
CA PHE A 97 -15.61 -14.60 6.92
C PHE A 97 -16.91 -15.41 6.84
N ILE A 98 -16.80 -16.74 6.87
CA ILE A 98 -17.95 -17.65 6.83
C ILE A 98 -18.86 -17.39 8.03
N TYR A 99 -18.30 -17.36 9.24
CA TYR A 99 -19.07 -17.11 10.46
C TYR A 99 -19.82 -15.78 10.39
N SER A 100 -19.14 -14.69 10.00
CA SER A 100 -19.75 -13.37 9.89
C SER A 100 -20.88 -13.34 8.87
N SER A 101 -20.73 -14.05 7.76
CA SER A 101 -21.72 -14.12 6.67
C SER A 101 -22.98 -14.88 7.10
N LEU A 102 -22.81 -16.00 7.81
CA LEU A 102 -23.93 -16.82 8.28
C LEU A 102 -24.71 -16.19 9.44
N ASN A 103 -24.05 -15.36 10.25
CA ASN A 103 -24.64 -14.81 11.48
C ASN A 103 -25.09 -13.34 11.35
N ASN A 104 -25.10 -12.78 10.13
CA ASN A 104 -25.42 -11.38 9.84
C ASN A 104 -24.74 -10.40 10.81
N ASP A 105 -23.44 -10.61 11.02
CA ASP A 105 -22.68 -9.89 12.04
C ASP A 105 -22.41 -8.44 11.63
N ALA A 106 -23.27 -7.52 12.07
CA ALA A 106 -23.20 -6.11 11.72
C ALA A 106 -21.87 -5.43 12.09
N ASN A 107 -21.14 -5.94 13.09
CA ASN A 107 -19.82 -5.44 13.49
C ASN A 107 -18.68 -6.40 13.13
N GLY A 108 -18.99 -7.45 12.37
CA GLY A 108 -18.13 -8.60 12.14
C GLY A 108 -17.00 -8.37 11.15
N TYR A 109 -16.70 -9.42 10.39
CA TYR A 109 -15.60 -9.45 9.45
C TYR A 109 -15.69 -8.29 8.43
N SER A 110 -16.81 -8.19 7.73
CA SER A 110 -16.99 -7.21 6.65
C SER A 110 -17.06 -5.78 7.17
N ALA A 111 -17.66 -5.57 8.34
CA ALA A 111 -17.73 -4.24 8.95
C ALA A 111 -16.34 -3.71 9.33
N GLY A 112 -15.51 -4.56 9.96
CA GLY A 112 -14.13 -4.20 10.29
C GLY A 112 -13.27 -3.95 9.05
N PHE A 113 -13.46 -4.75 7.99
CA PHE A 113 -12.79 -4.56 6.71
C PHE A 113 -13.19 -3.24 6.03
N ASN A 114 -14.50 -2.96 5.92
CA ASN A 114 -15.02 -1.74 5.29
C ASN A 114 -14.63 -0.48 6.07
N ALA A 115 -14.68 -0.53 7.40
CA ALA A 115 -14.22 0.58 8.24
C ALA A 115 -12.73 0.86 8.03
N ALA A 116 -11.91 -0.18 7.82
CA ALA A 116 -10.50 -0.02 7.50
C ALA A 116 -10.28 0.55 6.09
N LEU A 117 -11.11 0.18 5.09
CA LEU A 117 -11.06 0.83 3.77
C LEU A 117 -11.35 2.32 3.85
N VAL A 118 -12.43 2.71 4.53
CA VAL A 118 -12.77 4.14 4.72
C VAL A 118 -11.66 4.89 5.46
N ALA A 119 -11.02 4.26 6.43
CA ALA A 119 -9.87 4.87 7.12
C ALA A 119 -8.64 4.97 6.21
N LEU A 120 -8.44 4.02 5.30
CA LEU A 120 -7.34 4.02 4.33
C LEU A 120 -7.52 5.11 3.28
N GLU A 121 -8.75 5.36 2.84
CA GLU A 121 -9.09 6.48 1.93
C GLU A 121 -8.69 7.83 2.50
N LYS A 122 -8.75 8.02 3.83
CA LYS A 122 -8.29 9.25 4.48
C LYS A 122 -6.77 9.46 4.42
N CYS A 123 -6.01 8.42 4.08
CA CYS A 123 -4.57 8.52 3.84
C CYS A 123 -4.24 8.89 2.38
N VAL A 124 -5.24 8.91 1.50
CA VAL A 124 -5.04 9.30 0.09
C VAL A 124 -5.02 10.83 0.00
N GLU A 125 -3.85 11.36 -0.34
CA GLU A 125 -3.67 12.77 -0.64
C GLU A 125 -4.38 13.19 -1.96
N PRO A 126 -4.81 14.45 -2.07
CA PRO A 126 -5.40 14.99 -3.31
C PRO A 126 -4.42 14.95 -4.48
N LEU A 127 -4.94 14.78 -5.70
CA LEU A 127 -4.12 14.83 -6.92
C LEU A 127 -3.43 16.19 -7.08
N THR A 128 -2.17 16.13 -7.46
CA THR A 128 -1.29 17.25 -7.74
C THR A 128 -1.29 17.59 -9.24
N ALA A 129 -0.79 18.77 -9.62
CA ALA A 129 -0.72 19.17 -11.03
C ALA A 129 0.12 18.18 -11.86
N GLU A 130 1.17 17.62 -11.25
CA GLU A 130 2.05 16.62 -11.83
C GLU A 130 1.33 15.29 -12.06
N ASP A 131 0.39 14.91 -11.20
CA ASP A 131 -0.45 13.74 -11.43
C ASP A 131 -1.38 13.95 -12.61
N PHE A 132 -1.97 15.15 -12.75
CA PHE A 132 -2.80 15.48 -13.91
C PHE A 132 -2.01 15.39 -15.21
N ILE A 133 -0.78 15.92 -15.23
CA ILE A 133 0.11 15.82 -16.39
C ILE A 133 0.40 14.34 -16.68
N SER A 134 0.81 13.56 -15.67
CA SER A 134 1.14 12.14 -15.84
C SER A 134 -0.04 11.31 -16.35
N ILE A 135 -1.24 11.52 -15.81
CA ILE A 135 -2.48 10.86 -16.25
C ILE A 135 -2.83 11.28 -17.69
N SER A 136 -2.64 12.55 -18.04
CA SER A 136 -2.93 13.06 -19.39
C SER A 136 -1.97 12.51 -20.45
N THR A 137 -0.69 12.37 -20.12
CA THR A 137 0.34 11.78 -21.00
C THR A 137 0.08 10.28 -21.21
N LEU A 138 -0.20 9.52 -20.13
CA LEU A 138 -0.57 8.10 -20.23
C LEU A 138 -1.79 7.86 -21.12
N ARG A 139 -2.76 8.77 -21.11
CA ARG A 139 -3.99 8.68 -21.92
C ARG A 139 -3.76 9.03 -23.39
N LEU A 140 -2.72 9.79 -23.71
CA LEU A 140 -2.40 10.23 -25.07
C LEU A 140 -1.37 9.34 -25.78
N GLY A 141 -0.77 8.35 -25.09
CA GLY A 141 0.10 7.35 -25.72
C GLY A 141 1.32 7.94 -26.43
N ILE A 142 1.83 9.06 -25.91
CA ILE A 142 3.09 9.69 -26.35
C ILE A 142 4.18 9.34 -25.35
#